data_AF-A0A327L0S1-F1
#
_entry.id   AF-A0A327L0S1-F1
#
_cell.length_a   1.000
_cell.length_b   1.000
_cell.length_c   1.000
_cell.angle_alpha   90.00
_cell.angle_beta   90.00
_cell.angle_gamma   90.00
#
_symmetry.space_group_name_H-M   'P 1'
#
loop_
_entity.id
_entity.type
_entity.pdbx_description
1 polymer ?
#
loop_
_entity_poly.entity_id
_entity_poly.type
_entity_poly.pdbx_seq_one_letter_code
_entity_poly.pdbx_strand_id
1 'polypeptide(L)'
;MKRIMTAVAVATALTATGAAAQVQGVDLNGRWQCVANCLGGPGSFAFITQYGTQLNVINDGGIPSSGWVEYPGRIWIAGAWQGAVYSPDGLTIQFDRGTVWQRPLEPPPPVRRRR
;
A
#
# COMPACT_ATOMS: atom_id res chain seq x y z
N MET A 1 -39.46 -21.64 47.85
CA MET A 1 -39.16 -20.79 46.68
C MET A 1 -37.68 -20.44 46.69
N LYS A 2 -36.85 -21.05 45.83
CA LYS A 2 -35.40 -20.80 45.74
C LYS A 2 -35.15 -19.85 44.56
N ARG A 3 -34.67 -18.63 44.85
CA ARG A 3 -34.30 -17.64 43.82
C ARG A 3 -32.87 -17.94 43.36
N ILE A 4 -32.71 -18.41 42.14
CA ILE A 4 -31.41 -18.55 41.50
C ILE A 4 -31.14 -17.20 40.81
N MET A 5 -30.24 -16.39 41.38
CA MET A 5 -29.74 -15.18 40.72
C MET A 5 -28.61 -15.59 39.78
N THR A 6 -28.87 -15.48 38.48
CA THR A 6 -27.89 -15.71 37.42
C THR A 6 -27.01 -14.48 37.26
N ALA A 7 -25.72 -14.58 37.57
CA ALA A 7 -24.74 -13.54 37.30
C ALA A 7 -24.29 -13.62 35.83
N VAL A 8 -24.49 -12.54 35.07
CA VAL A 8 -23.99 -12.44 33.69
C VAL A 8 -22.59 -11.84 33.74
N ALA A 9 -21.57 -12.64 33.43
CA ALA A 9 -20.21 -12.16 33.23
C ALA A 9 -20.04 -11.67 31.79
N VAL A 10 -19.86 -10.36 31.60
CA VAL A 10 -19.53 -9.78 30.30
C VAL A 10 -18.00 -9.81 30.16
N ALA A 11 -17.50 -10.72 29.33
CA ALA A 11 -16.08 -10.78 28.97
C ALA A 11 -15.85 -9.92 27.70
N THR A 12 -15.29 -8.73 27.86
CA THR A 12 -14.79 -7.94 26.72
C THR A 12 -13.38 -8.39 26.38
N ALA A 13 -13.23 -9.20 25.34
CA ALA A 13 -11.94 -9.49 24.74
C ALA A 13 -11.49 -8.27 23.91
N LEU A 14 -10.62 -7.42 24.47
CA LEU A 14 -9.87 -6.45 23.68
C LEU A 14 -8.83 -7.22 22.87
N THR A 15 -9.16 -7.55 21.63
CA THR A 15 -8.15 -7.95 20.66
C THR A 15 -7.41 -6.70 20.22
N ALA A 16 -6.13 -6.60 20.56
CA ALA A 16 -5.25 -5.57 20.03
C ALA A 16 -5.09 -5.81 18.52
N THR A 17 -5.90 -5.12 17.70
CA THR A 17 -5.69 -5.10 16.25
C THR A 17 -4.41 -4.33 15.98
N GLY A 18 -3.35 -5.05 15.60
CA GLY A 18 -2.13 -4.44 15.11
C GLY A 18 -2.45 -3.48 13.95
N ALA A 19 -2.00 -2.23 14.07
CA ALA A 19 -2.00 -1.19 13.05
C ALA A 19 -3.15 -1.27 12.03
N ALA A 20 -4.33 -0.77 12.44
CA ALA A 20 -5.41 -0.44 11.52
C ALA A 20 -5.00 0.77 10.63
N ALA A 21 -4.07 0.55 9.70
CA ALA A 21 -3.63 1.52 8.71
C ALA A 21 -3.91 1.06 7.26
N GLN A 22 -4.50 -0.12 7.10
CA GLN A 22 -4.92 -0.65 5.81
C GLN A 22 -6.35 -0.22 5.53
N VAL A 23 -6.50 0.94 4.90
CA VAL A 23 -7.78 1.33 4.33
C VAL A 23 -8.02 0.40 3.15
N GLN A 24 -8.85 -0.62 3.38
CA GLN A 24 -9.42 -1.50 2.37
C GLN A 24 -8.42 -2.42 1.64
N GLY A 25 -7.60 -3.14 2.42
CA GLY A 25 -7.10 -4.48 2.07
C GLY A 25 -5.87 -4.57 1.16
N VAL A 26 -5.46 -3.49 0.49
CA VAL A 26 -4.23 -3.48 -0.33
C VAL A 26 -3.16 -2.64 0.36
N ASP A 27 -2.01 -3.26 0.63
CA ASP A 27 -0.84 -2.56 1.13
C ASP A 27 -0.06 -1.93 -0.04
N LEU A 28 -0.02 -0.60 -0.10
CA LEU A 28 0.74 0.13 -1.11
C LEU A 28 2.18 0.44 -0.65
N ASN A 29 2.53 0.15 0.60
CA ASN A 29 3.86 0.45 1.15
C ASN A 29 4.98 -0.21 0.33
N GLY A 30 6.11 0.47 0.28
CA GLY A 30 7.38 -0.07 -0.21
C GLY A 30 7.76 0.44 -1.60
N ARG A 31 8.63 -0.35 -2.23
CA ARG A 31 9.25 -0.01 -3.51
C ARG A 31 8.35 -0.43 -4.67
N TRP A 32 8.37 0.41 -5.70
CA TRP A 32 7.69 0.27 -6.96
C TRP A 32 8.68 0.50 -8.09
N GLN A 33 8.51 -0.17 -9.22
CA GLN A 33 9.34 -0.03 -10.41
C GLN A 33 8.49 0.49 -11.55
N CYS A 34 8.94 1.54 -12.21
CA CYS A 34 8.26 2.04 -13.39
C CYS A 34 8.54 1.15 -14.61
N VAL A 35 7.47 0.73 -15.29
CA VAL A 35 7.52 -0.16 -16.46
C VAL A 35 7.00 0.49 -17.74
N ALA A 36 6.29 1.62 -17.64
CA ALA A 36 5.81 2.38 -18.80
C ALA A 36 5.68 3.87 -18.47
N ASN A 37 5.97 4.73 -19.46
CA ASN A 37 5.90 6.20 -19.38
C ASN A 37 6.60 6.78 -18.14
N CYS A 38 7.85 6.34 -17.94
CA CYS A 38 8.66 6.66 -16.77
C CYS A 38 9.35 8.02 -16.93
N LEU A 39 9.21 8.87 -15.91
CA LEU A 39 9.91 10.13 -15.81
C LEU A 39 11.42 9.92 -15.61
N GLY A 40 11.80 8.97 -14.74
CA GLY A 40 13.20 8.66 -14.47
C GLY A 40 13.87 7.73 -15.47
N GLY A 41 13.17 7.35 -16.56
CA GLY A 41 13.60 6.32 -17.50
C GLY A 41 13.10 4.90 -17.14
N PRO A 42 13.15 3.95 -18.09
CA PRO A 42 12.64 2.59 -17.88
C PRO A 42 13.31 1.87 -16.71
N GLY A 43 12.51 1.27 -15.82
CA GLY A 43 13.02 0.51 -14.67
C GLY A 43 13.39 1.36 -13.45
N SER A 44 13.22 2.68 -13.50
CA SER A 44 13.45 3.57 -12.36
C SER A 44 12.47 3.31 -11.22
N PHE A 45 12.94 3.50 -9.99
CA PHE A 45 12.21 3.14 -8.78
C PHE A 45 11.44 4.31 -8.18
N ALA A 46 10.24 4.02 -7.73
CA ALA A 46 9.40 4.87 -6.90
C ALA A 46 9.20 4.23 -5.52
N PHE A 47 8.78 5.03 -4.54
CA PHE A 47 8.57 4.57 -3.17
C PHE A 47 7.29 5.16 -2.61
N ILE A 48 6.48 4.33 -1.95
CA ILE A 48 5.27 4.76 -1.27
C ILE A 48 5.40 4.36 0.20
N THR A 49 5.08 5.29 1.09
CA THR A 49 4.82 5.01 2.50
C THR A 49 3.38 5.38 2.81
N GLN A 50 2.61 4.46 3.38
CA GLN A 50 1.19 4.60 3.62
C GLN A 50 0.88 4.59 5.12
N TYR A 51 0.10 5.57 5.54
CA TYR A 51 -0.41 5.77 6.90
C TYR A 51 -1.93 5.92 6.84
N GLY A 52 -2.68 4.81 6.93
CA GLY A 52 -4.13 4.85 6.75
C GLY A 52 -4.48 5.19 5.30
N THR A 53 -5.21 6.29 5.11
CA THR A 53 -5.48 6.84 3.76
C THR A 53 -4.35 7.71 3.25
N GLN A 54 -3.45 8.23 4.10
CA GLN A 54 -2.42 9.18 3.68
C GLN A 54 -1.21 8.47 3.09
N LEU A 55 -0.62 9.09 2.08
CA LEU A 55 0.53 8.57 1.34
C LEU A 55 1.64 9.62 1.30
N ASN A 56 2.87 9.17 1.54
CA ASN A 56 4.08 9.86 1.11
C ASN A 56 4.63 9.11 -0.09
N VAL A 57 4.87 9.81 -1.19
CA VAL A 57 5.27 9.22 -2.47
C VAL A 57 6.55 9.89 -2.96
N ILE A 58 7.53 9.09 -3.34
CA ILE A 58 8.68 9.53 -4.14
C ILE A 58 8.48 8.89 -5.50
N ASN A 59 8.30 9.70 -6.55
CA ASN A 59 8.07 9.18 -7.89
C ASN A 59 9.34 8.57 -8.50
N ASP A 60 9.21 7.96 -9.68
CA ASP A 60 10.31 7.32 -10.39
C ASP A 60 11.39 8.28 -10.90
N GLY A 61 11.14 9.60 -10.85
CA GLY A 61 12.12 10.66 -11.06
C GLY A 61 12.76 11.21 -9.77
N GLY A 62 12.46 10.62 -8.61
CA GLY A 62 12.99 11.06 -7.31
C GLY A 62 12.31 12.28 -6.71
N ILE A 63 11.16 12.71 -7.25
CA ILE A 63 10.43 13.89 -6.79
C ILE A 63 9.45 13.48 -5.67
N PRO A 64 9.54 14.07 -4.47
CA PRO A 64 8.64 13.77 -3.37
C PRO A 64 7.28 14.44 -3.56
N SER A 65 6.23 13.79 -3.05
CA SER A 65 4.86 14.26 -3.08
C SER A 65 4.04 13.65 -1.95
N SER A 66 2.97 14.33 -1.56
CA SER A 66 1.92 13.74 -0.73
C SER A 66 0.80 13.20 -1.61
N GLY A 67 0.04 12.26 -1.06
CA GLY A 67 -1.15 11.73 -1.68
C GLY A 67 -2.09 11.11 -0.65
N TRP A 68 -3.20 10.58 -1.14
CA TRP A 68 -4.12 9.83 -0.31
C TRP A 68 -4.90 8.80 -1.13
N VAL A 69 -5.38 7.76 -0.46
CA VAL A 69 -6.41 6.87 -0.96
C VAL A 69 -7.70 7.67 -1.02
N GLU A 70 -8.20 7.89 -2.23
CA GLU A 70 -9.44 8.64 -2.47
C GLU A 70 -10.66 7.75 -2.19
N TYR A 71 -10.60 6.50 -2.67
CA TYR A 71 -11.54 5.41 -2.42
C TYR A 71 -10.87 4.07 -2.80
N PRO A 72 -11.41 2.90 -2.42
CA PRO A 72 -10.70 1.64 -2.67
C PRO A 72 -10.49 1.41 -4.17
N GLY A 73 -9.25 1.16 -4.54
CA GLY A 73 -8.78 1.02 -5.92
C GLY A 73 -8.25 2.32 -6.53
N ARG A 74 -8.39 3.49 -5.88
CA ARG A 74 -7.88 4.77 -6.40
C ARG A 74 -7.14 5.61 -5.37
N ILE A 75 -6.03 6.19 -5.80
CA ILE A 75 -5.25 7.17 -5.05
C ILE A 75 -5.20 8.50 -5.81
N TRP A 76 -4.95 9.58 -5.07
CA TRP A 76 -4.66 10.91 -5.61
C TRP A 76 -3.26 11.34 -5.19
N ILE A 77 -2.46 11.86 -6.13
CA ILE A 77 -1.11 12.37 -5.88
C ILE A 77 -1.09 13.88 -6.11
N ALA A 78 -0.92 14.63 -5.02
CA ALA A 78 -1.08 16.08 -5.02
C ALA A 78 -0.05 16.79 -5.90
N GLY A 79 1.23 16.43 -5.79
CA GLY A 79 2.31 17.08 -6.55
C GLY A 79 2.31 16.74 -8.04
N ALA A 80 1.66 15.64 -8.42
CA ALA A 80 1.49 15.26 -9.83
C ALA A 80 0.15 15.76 -10.41
N TRP A 81 -0.75 16.28 -9.58
CA TRP A 81 -2.11 16.69 -9.95
C TRP A 81 -2.85 15.64 -10.79
N GLN A 82 -2.80 14.39 -10.34
CA GLN A 82 -3.46 13.28 -11.01
C GLN A 82 -3.85 12.17 -10.04
N GLY A 83 -4.83 11.36 -10.46
CA GLY A 83 -5.14 10.11 -9.81
C GLY A 83 -4.29 8.95 -10.35
N ALA A 84 -4.40 7.82 -9.65
CA ALA A 84 -3.94 6.54 -10.14
C ALA A 84 -4.82 5.42 -9.60
N VAL A 85 -4.99 4.37 -10.39
CA VAL A 85 -5.73 3.17 -10.03
C VAL A 85 -4.74 2.09 -9.63
N TYR A 86 -4.95 1.42 -8.51
CA TYR A 86 -4.15 0.27 -8.10
C TYR A 86 -4.93 -1.02 -8.28
N SER A 87 -4.24 -2.08 -8.68
CA SER A 87 -4.85 -3.39 -8.90
C SER A 87 -5.26 -4.04 -7.56
N PRO A 88 -6.32 -4.88 -7.55
CA PRO A 88 -6.78 -5.55 -6.33
C PRO A 88 -5.73 -6.45 -5.67
N ASP A 89 -4.76 -6.95 -6.44
CA ASP A 89 -3.63 -7.74 -5.95
C ASP A 89 -2.48 -6.89 -5.39
N GLY A 90 -2.55 -5.56 -5.48
CA GLY A 90 -1.52 -4.63 -5.02
C GLY A 90 -0.22 -4.69 -5.82
N LEU A 91 -0.24 -5.27 -7.02
CA LEU A 91 0.95 -5.48 -7.83
C LEU A 91 1.20 -4.37 -8.86
N THR A 92 0.18 -3.61 -9.23
CA THR A 92 0.24 -2.58 -10.28
C THR A 92 -0.44 -1.29 -9.84
N ILE A 93 0.16 -0.15 -10.19
CA ILE A 93 -0.46 1.18 -10.13
C ILE A 93 -0.39 1.80 -11.52
N GLN A 94 -1.54 2.23 -12.05
CA GLN A 94 -1.65 2.94 -13.32
C GLN A 94 -2.13 4.37 -13.08
N PHE A 95 -1.30 5.33 -13.44
CA PHE A 95 -1.61 6.75 -13.33
C PHE A 95 -2.49 7.22 -14.48
N ASP A 96 -3.33 8.22 -14.23
CA ASP A 96 -4.28 8.74 -15.23
C ASP A 96 -3.57 9.24 -16.51
N ARG A 97 -2.30 9.69 -16.41
CA ARG A 97 -1.46 10.10 -17.55
C ARG A 97 -0.65 8.96 -18.19
N GLY A 98 -0.89 7.72 -17.81
CA GLY A 98 -0.34 6.53 -18.46
C GLY A 98 0.97 6.00 -17.88
N THR A 99 1.56 6.62 -16.85
CA THR A 99 2.67 6.00 -16.10
C THR A 99 2.19 4.72 -15.42
N VAL A 100 2.98 3.66 -15.50
CA VAL A 100 2.66 2.38 -14.85
C VAL A 100 3.80 1.98 -13.95
N TRP A 101 3.46 1.73 -12.68
CA TRP A 101 4.36 1.17 -11.69
C TRP A 101 3.93 -0.25 -11.34
N GLN A 102 4.91 -1.13 -11.15
CA GLN A 102 4.69 -2.50 -10.71
C GLN A 102 5.56 -2.81 -9.51
N ARG A 103 5.17 -3.82 -8.72
CA ARG A 103 6.05 -4.38 -7.70
C ARG A 103 7.31 -4.93 -8.38
N PRO A 104 8.51 -4.53 -7.93
CA PRO A 104 9.74 -5.08 -8.50
C PRO A 104 9.77 -6.58 -8.25
N LEU A 105 10.14 -7.35 -9.26
CA LEU A 105 10.40 -8.78 -9.08
C LEU A 105 11.57 -8.94 -8.12
N GLU A 106 11.34 -9.66 -7.01
CA GLU A 106 12.44 -9.99 -6.11
C GLU A 106 13.39 -10.96 -6.84
N PRO A 107 14.69 -10.64 -6.95
CA PRO A 107 15.63 -11.57 -7.56
C PRO A 107 15.63 -12.88 -6.77
N PRO A 108 15.77 -14.04 -7.45
CA PRO A 108 15.80 -15.32 -6.77
C PRO A 108 16.90 -15.31 -5.70
N PRO A 109 16.65 -15.93 -4.52
CA PRO A 109 17.62 -15.93 -3.45
C PRO A 109 18.97 -16.46 -3.97
N PRO A 110 20.09 -15.84 -3.58
CA PRO A 110 21.40 -16.27 -4.06
C PRO A 110 21.59 -17.75 -3.73
N VAL A 111 21.87 -18.56 -4.75
CA VAL A 111 22.17 -19.98 -4.58
C VAL A 111 23.41 -20.06 -3.69
N ARG A 112 23.23 -20.45 -2.41
CA ARG A 112 24.34 -20.76 -1.52
C ARG A 112 25.10 -21.92 -2.15
N ARG A 113 26.21 -21.63 -2.84
CA ARG A 113 27.19 -22.66 -3.20
C ARG A 113 27.70 -23.26 -1.89
N ARG A 114 27.22 -24.45 -1.53
CA ARG A 114 27.84 -25.26 -0.49
C ARG A 114 29.25 -25.55 -0.98
N ARG A 115 30.24 -25.02 -0.27
CA ARG A 115 31.65 -25.31 -0.49
C ARG A 115 32.03 -26.52 0.36
#